data_AF-A0A6N2CH90-F1
#
_entry.id   AF-A0A6N2CH90-F1
#
_cell.length_a   1.000
_cell.length_b   1.000
_cell.length_c   1.000
_cell.angle_alpha   90.00
_cell.angle_beta   90.00
_cell.angle_gamma   90.00
#
_symmetry.space_group_name_H-M   'P 1'
#
loop_
_entity.id
_entity.type
_entity.pdbx_description
1 polymer ?
#
loop_
_entity_poly.entity_id
_entity_poly.type
_entity_poly.pdbx_seq_one_letter_code
_entity_poly.pdbx_strand_id
1 'polypeptide(L)'
;MATQGYCIFIDTVCGGITPVWRDEAGKWIVYETKAEAEAEILDDFLERQRQCLAGERDFKDAMEIEDVICKVTRLTDGSVVDEWGRVFEV
;
A
#
# COMPACT_ATOMS: atom_id res chain seq x y z
N MET A 1 6.84 -19.41 8.78
CA MET A 1 5.68 -19.14 9.64
C MET A 1 4.91 -17.99 9.02
N ALA A 2 3.58 -18.01 9.09
CA ALA A 2 2.77 -16.91 8.58
C ALA A 2 2.71 -15.80 9.63
N THR A 3 2.90 -14.55 9.20
CA THR A 3 2.97 -13.39 10.10
C THR A 3 1.85 -12.42 9.78
N GLN A 4 1.14 -11.95 10.81
CA GLN A 4 0.11 -10.92 10.63
C GLN A 4 0.74 -9.54 10.52
N GLY A 5 0.11 -8.66 9.74
CA GLY A 5 0.53 -7.27 9.60
C GLY A 5 -0.47 -6.46 8.79
N TYR A 6 0.00 -5.35 8.24
CA TYR A 6 -0.80 -4.39 7.50
C TYR A 6 -0.17 -4.13 6.13
N CYS A 7 -0.97 -4.14 5.08
CA CYS A 7 -0.51 -3.84 3.72
C CYS A 7 -1.40 -2.75 3.13
N ILE A 8 -0.84 -1.98 2.18
CA ILE A 8 -1.50 -0.85 1.54
C ILE A 8 -2.11 -1.31 0.23
N PHE A 9 -3.41 -1.02 0.08
CA PHE A 9 -4.25 -1.39 -1.05
C PHE A 9 -4.84 -0.14 -1.69
N ILE A 10 -5.36 -0.27 -2.90
CA ILE A 10 -6.29 0.69 -3.50
C ILE A 10 -7.59 -0.03 -3.89
N ASP A 11 -8.71 0.69 -3.89
CA ASP A 11 -9.97 0.18 -4.41
C ASP A 11 -10.10 0.46 -5.91
N THR A 12 -9.82 -0.55 -6.72
CA THR A 12 -9.92 -0.41 -8.18
C THR A 12 -11.31 -0.77 -8.68
N VAL A 13 -11.82 0.01 -9.65
CA VAL A 13 -13.17 -0.18 -10.24
C VAL A 13 -13.39 -1.61 -10.77
N CYS A 14 -12.36 -2.25 -11.33
CA CYS A 14 -12.48 -3.57 -11.96
C CYS A 14 -11.84 -4.72 -11.16
N GLY A 15 -10.88 -4.44 -10.28
CA GLY A 15 -10.14 -5.46 -9.50
C GLY A 15 -10.53 -5.53 -8.02
N GLY A 16 -11.34 -4.57 -7.57
CA GLY A 16 -11.62 -4.31 -6.17
C GLY A 16 -10.37 -3.90 -5.40
N ILE A 17 -10.42 -4.10 -4.08
CA ILE A 17 -9.31 -3.88 -3.15
C ILE A 17 -8.12 -4.76 -3.55
N THR A 18 -7.03 -4.12 -3.99
CA THR A 18 -5.80 -4.76 -4.50
C THR A 18 -4.55 -4.14 -3.87
N PRO A 19 -3.57 -4.91 -3.39
CA PRO A 19 -2.35 -4.37 -2.80
C PRO A 19 -1.49 -3.72 -3.88
N VAL A 20 -0.78 -2.66 -3.50
CA VAL A 20 -0.09 -1.80 -4.48
C VAL A 20 1.38 -1.55 -4.16
N TRP A 21 1.77 -1.53 -2.89
CA TRP A 21 3.12 -1.14 -2.51
C TRP A 21 4.04 -2.37 -2.43
N ARG A 22 5.20 -2.28 -3.09
CA ARG A 22 6.21 -3.35 -3.15
C ARG A 22 7.57 -2.85 -2.69
N ASP A 23 8.33 -3.73 -2.04
CA ASP A 23 9.72 -3.48 -1.67
C ASP A 23 10.66 -3.62 -2.89
N GLU A 24 11.94 -3.32 -2.68
CA GLU A 24 12.97 -3.41 -3.72
C GLU A 24 13.15 -4.83 -4.29
N ALA A 25 12.75 -5.86 -3.55
CA ALA A 25 12.76 -7.25 -4.00
C ALA A 25 11.47 -7.66 -4.74
N GLY A 26 10.56 -6.70 -4.95
CA GLY A 26 9.27 -6.93 -5.60
C GLY A 26 8.25 -7.63 -4.71
N LYS A 27 8.46 -7.74 -3.39
CA LYS A 27 7.47 -8.34 -2.48
C LYS A 27 6.50 -7.30 -1.95
N TRP A 28 5.29 -7.72 -1.61
CA TRP A 28 4.34 -6.84 -0.93
C TRP A 28 4.91 -6.31 0.38
N ILE A 29 4.83 -4.98 0.59
CA ILE A 29 5.23 -4.38 1.86
C ILE A 29 4.18 -4.73 2.92
N VAL A 30 4.64 -5.28 4.04
CA VAL A 30 3.80 -5.62 5.19
C VAL A 30 4.39 -4.98 6.43
N TYR A 31 3.67 -4.00 6.96
CA TYR A 31 3.98 -3.27 8.18
C TYR A 31 3.54 -4.04 9.41
N GLU A 32 4.25 -3.87 10.53
CA GLU A 32 3.90 -4.53 11.79
C GLU A 32 2.67 -3.86 12.41
N THR A 33 2.57 -2.53 12.28
CA THR A 33 1.46 -1.74 12.82
C THR A 33 0.76 -0.89 11.76
N LYS A 34 -0.50 -0.55 12.03
CA LYS A 34 -1.27 0.39 11.20
C LYS A 34 -0.61 1.77 11.14
N ALA A 35 0.00 2.21 12.25
CA ALA A 35 0.64 3.52 12.36
C ALA A 35 1.88 3.64 11.46
N GLU A 36 2.65 2.56 11.29
CA GLU A 36 3.77 2.53 10.33
C GLU A 36 3.26 2.68 8.89
N ALA A 37 2.19 1.98 8.53
CA ALA A 37 1.57 2.13 7.20
C ALA A 37 1.02 3.55 6.98
N GLU A 38 0.39 4.15 7.99
CA GLU A 38 -0.09 5.54 7.93
C GLU A 38 1.06 6.56 7.77
N ALA A 39 2.20 6.33 8.44
CA ALA A 39 3.36 7.19 8.33
C ALA A 39 3.95 7.17 6.91
N GLU A 40 3.97 6.01 6.27
CA GLU A 40 4.48 5.82 4.91
C GLU A 40 3.56 6.45 3.86
N ILE A 41 2.23 6.29 4.00
CA ILE A 41 1.25 7.01 3.15
C ILE A 41 1.42 8.52 3.30
N LEU A 42 1.65 9.00 4.53
CA LEU A 42 1.85 10.42 4.78
C LEU A 42 3.15 10.94 4.14
N ASP A 43 4.23 10.17 4.19
CA ASP A 43 5.50 10.55 3.57
C ASP A 43 5.37 10.63 2.04
N ASP A 44 4.75 9.62 1.41
CA ASP A 44 4.46 9.64 -0.02
C ASP A 44 3.55 10.81 -0.41
N PHE A 45 2.51 11.09 0.38
CA PHE A 45 1.66 12.26 0.17
C PHE A 45 2.46 13.57 0.23
N LEU A 46 3.33 13.74 1.22
CA LEU A 46 4.19 14.93 1.33
C LEU A 46 5.17 15.06 0.17
N GLU A 47 5.69 13.95 -0.33
CA GLU A 47 6.56 13.94 -1.51
C GLU A 47 5.79 14.37 -2.78
N ARG A 48 4.57 13.89 -2.98
CA ARG A 48 3.68 14.35 -4.06
C ARG A 48 3.39 15.84 -3.99
N GLN A 49 3.24 16.40 -2.78
CA GLN A 49 3.09 17.85 -2.60
C GLN A 49 4.36 18.62 -3.00
N ARG A 50 5.55 18.11 -2.66
CA ARG A 50 6.82 18.72 -3.10
C ARG A 50 6.96 18.71 -4.62
N GLN A 51 6.63 17.59 -5.27
CA GLN A 51 6.61 17.47 -6.73
C GLN A 51 5.63 18.46 -7.37
N CYS A 52 4.45 18.65 -6.79
CA CYS A 52 3.49 19.63 -7.28
C CYS A 52 4.02 21.07 -7.18
N LEU A 53 4.65 21.43 -6.06
CA LEU A 53 5.28 22.75 -5.88
C LEU A 53 6.44 22.99 -6.86
N ALA A 54 7.15 21.93 -7.25
CA ALA A 54 8.20 21.98 -8.28
C ALA A 54 7.65 22.04 -9.72
N GLY A 55 6.33 21.86 -9.91
CA GLY A 55 5.69 21.79 -11.22
C GLY A 55 5.85 20.44 -11.93
N GLU A 56 6.29 19.40 -11.21
CA GLU A 56 6.51 18.05 -11.72
C GLU A 56 5.26 17.17 -11.65
N ARG A 57 4.27 17.55 -10.83
CA ARG A 57 2.99 16.87 -10.66
C ARG A 57 1.82 17.86 -10.69
N ASP A 58 0.68 17.45 -11.23
CA ASP A 58 -0.51 18.30 -11.21
C ASP A 58 -1.17 18.36 -9.82
N PHE A 59 -1.88 19.45 -9.57
CA PHE A 59 -2.49 19.70 -8.27
C PHE A 59 -3.53 18.64 -7.88
N LYS A 60 -4.29 18.09 -8.85
CA LYS A 60 -5.34 17.12 -8.53
C LYS A 60 -4.72 15.81 -8.08
N ASP A 61 -3.77 15.30 -8.85
CA ASP A 61 -3.03 14.07 -8.55
C ASP A 61 -2.26 14.18 -7.21
N ALA A 62 -1.63 15.33 -6.95
CA ALA A 62 -0.93 15.53 -5.68
C ALA A 62 -1.85 15.50 -4.44
N MET A 63 -3.12 15.84 -4.59
CA MET A 63 -4.10 15.93 -3.49
C MET A 63 -4.90 14.64 -3.27
N GLU A 64 -4.77 13.65 -4.15
CA GLU A 64 -5.56 12.41 -4.12
C GLU A 64 -4.91 11.38 -3.19
N ILE A 65 -5.69 10.70 -2.36
CA ILE A 65 -5.22 9.55 -1.55
C ILE A 65 -6.21 8.42 -1.77
N GLU A 66 -5.76 7.38 -2.47
CA GLU A 66 -6.55 6.17 -2.75
C GLU A 66 -6.17 5.01 -1.82
N ASP A 67 -5.09 5.17 -1.06
CA ASP A 67 -4.50 4.15 -0.22
C ASP A 67 -5.42 3.76 0.95
N VAL A 68 -5.69 2.47 1.07
CA VAL A 68 -6.46 1.83 2.13
C VAL A 68 -5.58 0.83 2.84
N ILE A 69 -5.53 0.89 4.17
CA ILE A 69 -4.74 -0.04 4.98
C ILE A 69 -5.60 -1.25 5.36
N CYS A 70 -5.18 -2.44 4.93
CA CYS A 70 -5.85 -3.69 5.23
C CYS A 70 -4.97 -4.59 6.10
N LYS A 71 -5.60 -5.32 7.02
CA LYS A 71 -4.94 -6.41 7.76
C LYS A 71 -4.71 -7.59 6.82
N VAL A 72 -3.52 -8.16 6.89
CA VAL A 72 -3.15 -9.31 6.07
C VAL A 72 -2.36 -10.35 6.85
N THR A 73 -2.33 -11.56 6.32
CA THR A 73 -1.39 -12.61 6.72
C THR A 73 -0.35 -12.78 5.63
N ARG A 74 0.92 -12.57 5.94
CA ARG A 74 2.06 -12.78 5.04
C ARG A 74 2.46 -14.26 5.04
N LEU A 75 2.53 -14.85 3.87
CA LEU A 75 2.97 -16.23 3.63
C LEU A 75 4.50 -16.30 3.49
N THR A 76 5.05 -17.52 3.53
CA THR A 76 6.50 -17.74 3.52
C THR A 76 7.18 -17.39 2.19
N ASP A 77 6.44 -17.46 1.09
CA ASP A 77 6.89 -17.04 -0.25
C ASP A 77 6.90 -15.51 -0.41
N GLY A 78 6.16 -14.78 0.43
CA GLY A 78 5.99 -13.34 0.38
C GLY A 78 4.61 -12.90 -0.13
N SER A 79 3.78 -13.83 -0.59
CA SER A 79 2.37 -13.60 -0.91
C SER A 79 1.61 -13.14 0.33
N VAL A 80 0.50 -12.43 0.16
CA VAL A 80 -0.35 -11.97 1.26
C VAL A 80 -1.77 -12.48 1.11
N VAL A 81 -2.42 -12.74 2.24
CA VAL A 81 -3.82 -13.17 2.32
C VAL A 81 -4.61 -12.13 3.09
N ASP A 82 -5.69 -11.63 2.51
CA ASP A 82 -6.59 -10.67 3.18
C ASP A 82 -7.54 -11.35 4.18
N GLU A 83 -8.39 -10.55 4.81
CA GLU A 83 -9.35 -11.04 5.80
C GLU A 83 -10.46 -11.93 5.21
N TRP A 84 -10.67 -11.88 3.90
CA TRP A 84 -11.65 -12.71 3.18
C TRP A 84 -11.03 -13.99 2.60
N GLY A 85 -9.73 -14.21 2.80
CA GLY A 85 -9.02 -15.38 2.32
C GLY A 85 -8.57 -15.28 0.86
N ARG A 86 -8.65 -14.10 0.23
CA ARG A 86 -8.10 -13.89 -1.11
C ARG A 86 -6.58 -13.82 -1.02
N VAL A 87 -5.92 -14.53 -1.92
CA VAL A 87 -4.45 -14.59 -2.00
C VAL A 87 -3.97 -13.62 -3.08
N PHE A 88 -2.95 -12.84 -2.74
CA PHE A 88 -2.24 -11.96 -3.66
C PHE A 88 -0.79 -12.44 -3.76
N GLU A 89 -0.47 -13.04 -4.90
CA GLU A 89 0.84 -13.63 -5.18
C GLU A 89 1.91 -12.54 -5.40
N VAL A 90 3.16 -12.87 -5.09
CA VAL A 90 4.33 -12.02 -5.38
C VAL A 90 4.70 -12.08 -6.85
#